data_AF-A0A8T3QH15-F1
#
_entry.id   AF-A0A8T3QH15-F1
#
_cell.length_a   1.000
_cell.length_b   1.000
_cell.length_c   1.000
_cell.angle_alpha   90.00
_cell.angle_beta   90.00
_cell.angle_gamma   90.00
#
_symmetry.space_group_name_H-M   'P 1'
#
loop_
_entity.id
_entity.type
_entity.pdbx_description
1 polymer ?
#
loop_
_entity_poly.entity_id
_entity_poly.type
_entity_poly.pdbx_seq_one_letter_code
_entity_poly.pdbx_strand_id
1 'polypeptide(L)'
;LGSNRLSIRYARTDPPAAADLAAMATAADAELAQALESHPADLVIVGGTASNLLKVTPEGVADRTLDRARLAGALRVLTELSAAALTETFRVNPVRARLLPAGAVIVQALMRRYGVDRVRVSEAGLREGAILVADHAGRAWRDRLPTLAHGWRG
;
A
#
# COMPACT_ATOMS: atom_id res chain seq x y z
N LEU A 1 5.06 -2.71 -10.43
CA LEU A 1 3.72 -2.65 -9.82
C LEU A 1 3.48 -1.28 -9.19
N GLY A 2 2.30 -0.70 -9.34
CA GLY A 2 1.97 0.57 -8.69
C GLY A 2 0.52 0.99 -8.90
N SER A 3 -0.09 1.61 -7.88
CA SER A 3 -1.53 1.95 -7.87
C SER A 3 -1.92 2.87 -9.02
N ASN A 4 -1.13 3.91 -9.32
CA ASN A 4 -1.38 4.80 -10.46
C ASN A 4 -1.36 4.05 -11.81
N ARG A 5 -0.39 3.14 -12.00
CA ARG A 5 -0.26 2.40 -13.25
C ARG A 5 -1.43 1.43 -13.45
N LEU A 6 -1.86 0.74 -12.40
CA LEU A 6 -3.03 -0.13 -12.44
C LEU A 6 -4.32 0.67 -12.65
N SER A 7 -4.52 1.78 -11.94
CA SER A 7 -5.68 2.65 -12.11
C SER A 7 -5.78 3.16 -13.55
N ILE A 8 -4.71 3.72 -14.13
CA ILE A 8 -4.71 4.22 -15.52
C ILE A 8 -5.04 3.11 -16.52
N ARG A 9 -4.52 1.90 -16.29
CA ARG A 9 -4.66 0.79 -17.23
C ARG A 9 -6.03 0.11 -17.16
N TYR A 10 -6.64 0.04 -15.98
CA TYR A 10 -7.80 -0.83 -15.74
C TYR A 10 -9.02 -0.10 -15.18
N ALA A 11 -8.90 1.02 -14.47
CA ALA A 11 -10.06 1.72 -13.93
C ALA A 11 -10.76 2.51 -15.02
N ARG A 12 -11.94 2.05 -15.45
CA ARG A 12 -12.71 2.68 -16.53
C ARG A 12 -13.73 3.69 -16.02
N THR A 13 -14.22 3.48 -14.81
CA THR A 13 -15.27 4.29 -14.18
C THR A 13 -14.88 4.73 -12.77
N ASP A 14 -15.69 5.61 -12.19
CA ASP A 14 -15.55 6.08 -10.81
C ASP A 14 -16.92 5.97 -10.09
N PRO A 15 -17.10 5.00 -9.17
CA PRO A 15 -16.11 4.00 -8.74
C PRO A 15 -15.76 2.97 -9.83
N PRO A 16 -14.62 2.26 -9.71
CA PRO A 16 -14.27 1.18 -10.63
C PRO A 16 -15.22 0.00 -10.49
N ALA A 17 -15.51 -0.67 -11.61
CA ALA A 17 -16.35 -1.86 -11.61
C ALA A 17 -15.61 -3.08 -11.02
N ALA A 18 -16.36 -4.09 -10.58
CA ALA A 18 -15.76 -5.33 -10.07
C ALA A 18 -14.83 -6.02 -11.10
N ALA A 19 -15.18 -5.94 -12.39
CA ALA A 19 -14.35 -6.45 -13.48
C ALA A 19 -13.01 -5.70 -13.60
N ASP A 20 -13.00 -4.38 -13.36
CA ASP A 20 -11.78 -3.58 -13.35
C ASP A 20 -10.85 -4.04 -12.22
N LEU A 21 -11.40 -4.30 -11.02
CA LEU A 21 -10.63 -4.82 -9.89
C LEU A 21 -10.06 -6.21 -10.15
N ALA A 22 -10.85 -7.11 -10.75
CA ALA A 22 -10.38 -8.45 -11.11
C ALA A 22 -9.22 -8.39 -12.14
N ALA A 23 -9.30 -7.47 -13.10
CA ALA A 23 -8.23 -7.23 -14.06
C ALA A 23 -6.96 -6.67 -13.38
N MET A 24 -7.11 -5.72 -12.46
CA MET A 24 -6.00 -5.22 -11.64
C MET A 24 -5.36 -6.33 -10.79
N ALA A 25 -6.17 -7.19 -10.19
CA ALA A 25 -5.70 -8.30 -9.35
C ALA A 25 -4.88 -9.30 -10.16
N THR A 26 -5.40 -9.70 -11.32
CA THR A 26 -4.70 -10.58 -12.26
C THR A 26 -3.35 -9.99 -12.69
N ALA A 27 -3.32 -8.69 -13.01
CA ALA A 27 -2.09 -8.00 -13.38
C ALA A 27 -1.10 -7.90 -12.21
N ALA A 28 -1.58 -7.62 -11.00
CA ALA A 28 -0.75 -7.55 -9.80
C ALA A 28 -0.14 -8.91 -9.45
N ASP A 29 -0.94 -9.98 -9.50
CA ASP A 29 -0.48 -11.35 -9.23
C ASP A 29 0.58 -11.78 -10.27
N ALA A 30 0.37 -11.49 -11.55
CA ALA A 30 1.35 -11.79 -12.60
C ALA A 30 2.69 -11.05 -12.39
N GLU A 31 2.65 -9.78 -12.00
CA GLU A 31 3.88 -9.03 -11.67
C GLU A 31 4.57 -9.56 -10.41
N LEU A 32 3.80 -9.94 -9.38
CA LEU A 32 4.34 -10.46 -8.12
C LEU A 32 4.83 -11.91 -8.21
N ALA A 33 4.40 -12.66 -9.22
CA ALA A 33 4.97 -13.99 -9.51
C ALA A 33 6.48 -13.91 -9.78
N GLN A 34 6.97 -12.76 -10.27
CA GLN A 34 8.40 -12.50 -10.50
C GLN A 34 9.12 -11.86 -9.29
N ALA A 35 8.40 -11.65 -8.18
CA ALA A 35 8.99 -11.09 -6.97
C ALA A 35 9.81 -12.14 -6.20
N LEU A 36 10.79 -11.65 -5.43
CA LEU A 36 11.69 -12.47 -4.61
C LEU A 36 10.92 -13.51 -3.78
N GLU A 37 11.35 -14.76 -3.86
CA GLU A 37 10.85 -15.81 -2.96
C GLU A 37 11.33 -15.54 -1.53
N SER A 38 10.38 -15.29 -0.64
CA SER A 38 10.63 -15.06 0.77
C SER A 38 9.40 -15.45 1.60
N HIS A 39 9.63 -15.70 2.89
CA HIS A 39 8.58 -16.05 3.86
C HIS A 39 8.70 -15.10 5.07
N PRO A 40 8.36 -13.81 4.89
CA PRO A 40 8.52 -12.83 5.95
C PRO A 40 7.57 -13.13 7.11
N ALA A 41 8.06 -12.99 8.34
CA ALA A 41 7.21 -13.03 9.53
C ALA A 41 6.27 -11.82 9.62
N ASP A 42 6.69 -10.69 9.04
CA ASP A 42 5.97 -9.42 9.06
C ASP A 42 6.03 -8.74 7.69
N LEU A 43 4.90 -8.20 7.25
CA LEU A 43 4.84 -7.31 6.10
C LEU A 43 4.48 -5.88 6.55
N VAL A 44 5.38 -4.94 6.29
CA VAL A 44 5.16 -3.52 6.55
C VAL A 44 5.00 -2.79 5.22
N ILE A 45 3.88 -2.08 5.07
CA ILE A 45 3.63 -1.22 3.91
C ILE A 45 3.74 0.25 4.32
N VAL A 46 4.29 1.06 3.42
CA VAL A 46 4.59 2.47 3.65
C VAL A 46 3.99 3.35 2.56
N GLY A 47 3.84 4.63 2.87
CA GLY A 47 3.48 5.67 1.92
C GLY A 47 1.97 5.93 1.81
N GLY A 48 1.64 6.98 1.06
CA GLY A 48 0.31 7.59 1.11
C GLY A 48 -0.87 6.67 0.74
N THR A 49 -0.66 5.65 -0.10
CA THR A 49 -1.72 4.67 -0.37
C THR A 49 -2.04 3.84 0.88
N ALA A 50 -1.03 3.36 1.59
CA ALA A 50 -1.23 2.58 2.81
C ALA A 50 -1.93 3.41 3.90
N SER A 51 -1.47 4.63 4.14
CA SER A 51 -2.08 5.52 5.14
C SER A 51 -3.53 5.91 4.80
N ASN A 52 -3.86 6.11 3.52
CA ASN A 52 -5.25 6.42 3.14
C ASN A 52 -6.16 5.17 3.13
N LEU A 53 -5.63 3.95 2.96
CA LEU A 53 -6.42 2.72 3.14
C LEU A 53 -6.89 2.54 4.59
N LEU A 54 -6.09 2.94 5.57
CA LEU A 54 -6.50 2.92 6.97
C LEU A 54 -7.74 3.79 7.24
N LYS A 55 -7.89 4.91 6.53
CA LYS A 55 -9.02 5.85 6.72
C LYS A 55 -10.36 5.26 6.28
N VAL A 56 -10.35 4.35 5.31
CA VAL A 56 -11.55 3.68 4.79
C VAL A 56 -11.79 2.31 5.45
N THR A 57 -11.05 2.01 6.52
CA THR A 57 -11.10 0.74 7.23
C THR A 57 -11.49 0.97 8.69
N PRO A 58 -12.44 0.20 9.25
CA PRO A 58 -12.77 0.28 10.68
C PRO A 58 -11.54 0.06 11.55
N GLU A 59 -11.34 0.92 12.55
CA GLU A 59 -10.22 0.90 13.51
C GLU A 59 -8.80 0.97 12.91
N GLY A 60 -8.66 0.99 11.58
CA GLY A 60 -7.37 0.92 10.91
C GLY A 60 -6.45 2.08 11.27
N VAL A 61 -6.97 3.29 11.46
CA VAL A 61 -6.15 4.44 11.90
C VAL A 61 -5.59 4.24 13.30
N ALA A 62 -6.34 3.60 14.20
CA ALA A 62 -5.97 3.42 15.60
C ALA A 62 -4.86 2.38 15.78
N ASP A 63 -5.02 1.20 15.18
CA ASP A 63 -4.06 0.11 15.33
C ASP A 63 -3.03 0.02 14.20
N ARG A 64 -3.25 0.75 13.10
CA ARG A 64 -2.38 0.83 11.93
C ARG A 64 -2.14 -0.52 11.26
N THR A 65 -3.16 -1.38 11.28
CA THR A 65 -3.11 -2.71 10.66
C THR A 65 -4.21 -2.92 9.64
N LEU A 66 -3.90 -3.70 8.61
CA LEU A 66 -4.84 -4.20 7.63
C LEU A 66 -4.77 -5.72 7.61
N ASP A 67 -5.92 -6.38 7.77
CA ASP A 67 -6.08 -7.82 7.53
C ASP A 67 -6.94 -8.06 6.29
N ARG A 68 -7.15 -9.33 5.95
CA ARG A 68 -7.93 -9.71 4.76
C ARG A 68 -9.38 -9.22 4.83
N ALA A 69 -10.01 -9.29 6.01
CA ALA A 69 -11.40 -8.89 6.19
C ALA A 69 -11.56 -7.36 6.07
N ARG A 70 -10.65 -6.62 6.68
CA ARG A 70 -10.54 -5.16 6.60
C ARG A 70 -10.32 -4.68 5.17
N LEU A 71 -9.41 -5.32 4.43
CA LEU A 71 -9.19 -5.01 3.00
C LEU A 71 -10.41 -5.33 2.15
N ALA A 72 -11.10 -6.44 2.40
CA ALA A 72 -12.34 -6.77 1.70
C ALA A 72 -13.44 -5.73 1.99
N GLY A 73 -13.58 -5.31 3.24
CA GLY A 73 -14.49 -4.23 3.64
C GLY A 73 -14.16 -2.91 2.96
N ALA A 74 -12.88 -2.52 2.97
CA ALA A 74 -12.40 -1.32 2.28
C ALA A 74 -12.69 -1.38 0.78
N LEU A 75 -12.44 -2.51 0.12
CA LEU A 75 -12.73 -2.66 -1.31
C LEU A 75 -14.21 -2.52 -1.63
N ARG A 76 -15.12 -3.04 -0.81
CA ARG A 76 -16.58 -2.81 -0.98
C ARG A 76 -16.92 -1.32 -0.96
N VAL A 77 -16.45 -0.61 0.06
CA VAL A 77 -16.63 0.85 0.18
C VAL A 77 -16.08 1.57 -1.05
N LEU A 78 -14.88 1.18 -1.50
CA LEU A 78 -14.18 1.78 -2.64
C LEU A 78 -14.84 1.46 -4.01
N THR A 79 -15.71 0.44 -4.09
CA THR A 79 -16.51 0.12 -5.28
C THR A 79 -17.93 0.68 -5.23
N GLU A 80 -18.41 1.08 -4.06
CA GLU A 80 -19.75 1.63 -3.86
C GLU A 80 -19.75 3.16 -3.93
N LEU A 81 -18.66 3.80 -3.52
CA LEU A 81 -18.55 5.25 -3.43
C LEU A 81 -17.62 5.82 -4.49
N SER A 82 -18.07 6.90 -5.14
CA SER A 82 -17.20 7.68 -6.03
C SER A 82 -16.06 8.35 -5.26
N ALA A 83 -15.00 8.75 -5.97
CA ALA A 83 -13.90 9.49 -5.38
C ALA A 83 -14.34 10.78 -4.65
N ALA A 84 -15.40 11.43 -5.14
CA ALA A 84 -15.99 12.60 -4.49
C ALA A 84 -16.64 12.24 -3.15
N ALA A 85 -17.47 11.20 -3.12
CA ALA A 85 -18.11 10.73 -1.89
C ALA A 85 -17.08 10.23 -0.87
N LEU A 86 -16.03 9.51 -1.31
CA LEU A 86 -14.92 9.09 -0.46
C LEU A 86 -14.17 10.28 0.17
N THR A 87 -14.04 11.37 -0.59
CA THR A 87 -13.41 12.61 -0.10
C THR A 87 -14.24 13.22 1.03
N GLU A 88 -15.56 13.30 0.84
CA GLU A 88 -16.49 13.85 1.81
C GLU A 88 -16.55 13.00 3.08
N THR A 89 -16.73 11.68 2.95
CA THR A 89 -16.91 10.77 4.09
C THR A 89 -15.62 10.51 4.85
N PHE A 90 -14.50 10.25 4.16
CA PHE A 90 -13.26 9.76 4.78
C PHE A 90 -12.11 10.76 4.75
N ARG A 91 -12.32 11.97 4.23
CA ARG A 91 -11.29 13.02 4.09
C ARG A 91 -10.03 12.50 3.38
N VAL A 92 -10.25 11.70 2.35
CA VAL A 92 -9.21 11.23 1.42
C VAL A 92 -9.14 12.24 0.28
N ASN A 93 -7.93 12.69 -0.11
CA ASN A 93 -7.80 13.58 -1.27
C ASN A 93 -8.40 12.92 -2.54
N PRO A 94 -9.11 13.65 -3.42
CA PRO A 94 -9.80 13.06 -4.58
C PRO A 94 -8.89 12.27 -5.52
N VAL A 95 -7.67 12.77 -5.78
CA VAL A 95 -6.68 12.08 -6.62
C VAL A 95 -6.26 10.78 -5.93
N ARG A 96 -6.11 10.79 -4.60
CA ARG A 96 -5.77 9.58 -3.83
C ARG A 96 -6.93 8.59 -3.77
N ALA A 97 -8.17 9.07 -3.65
CA ALA A 97 -9.36 8.22 -3.63
C ALA A 97 -9.46 7.36 -4.89
N ARG A 98 -9.19 7.93 -6.07
CA ARG A 98 -9.13 7.20 -7.35
C ARG A 98 -8.04 6.10 -7.41
N LEU A 99 -7.01 6.21 -6.58
CA LEU A 99 -5.89 5.26 -6.52
C LEU A 99 -6.06 4.19 -5.45
N LEU A 100 -6.96 4.39 -4.49
CA LEU A 100 -7.16 3.46 -3.38
C LEU A 100 -7.61 2.05 -3.81
N PRO A 101 -8.51 1.86 -4.78
CA PRO A 101 -8.93 0.52 -5.19
C PRO A 101 -7.75 -0.30 -5.71
N ALA A 102 -6.94 0.27 -6.61
CA ALA A 102 -5.72 -0.36 -7.09
C ALA A 102 -4.68 -0.60 -5.97
N GLY A 103 -4.60 0.33 -5.03
CA GLY A 103 -3.78 0.19 -3.82
C GLY A 103 -4.16 -1.02 -2.97
N ALA A 104 -5.46 -1.16 -2.66
CA ALA A 104 -5.97 -2.29 -1.88
C ALA A 104 -5.74 -3.62 -2.60
N VAL A 105 -5.94 -3.67 -3.92
CA VAL A 105 -5.64 -4.85 -4.75
C VAL A 105 -4.17 -5.26 -4.64
N ILE A 106 -3.23 -4.30 -4.71
CA ILE A 106 -1.80 -4.58 -4.56
C ILE A 106 -1.50 -5.15 -3.18
N VAL A 107 -2.07 -4.59 -2.11
CA VAL A 107 -1.85 -5.11 -0.75
C VAL A 107 -2.39 -6.53 -0.62
N GLN A 108 -3.58 -6.82 -1.15
CA GLN A 108 -4.11 -8.20 -1.15
C GLN A 108 -3.22 -9.17 -1.94
N ALA A 109 -2.69 -8.74 -3.08
CA ALA A 109 -1.79 -9.56 -3.90
C ALA A 109 -0.47 -9.86 -3.16
N LEU A 110 0.10 -8.86 -2.45
CA LEU A 110 1.26 -9.05 -1.58
C LEU A 110 0.97 -10.04 -0.45
N MET A 111 -0.19 -9.91 0.21
CA MET A 111 -0.59 -10.81 1.28
C MET A 111 -0.73 -12.26 0.80
N ARG A 112 -1.32 -12.49 -0.38
CA ARG A 112 -1.39 -13.81 -1.00
C ARG A 112 0.01 -14.32 -1.37
N ARG A 113 0.84 -13.49 -2.02
CA ARG A 113 2.18 -13.87 -2.50
C ARG A 113 3.11 -14.34 -1.38
N TYR A 114 3.01 -13.72 -0.21
CA TYR A 114 3.87 -14.00 0.93
C TYR A 114 3.18 -14.79 2.05
N GLY A 115 1.93 -15.22 1.84
CA GLY A 115 1.20 -16.07 2.79
C GLY A 115 0.87 -15.39 4.12
N VAL A 116 0.77 -14.06 4.16
CA VAL A 116 0.48 -13.30 5.39
C VAL A 116 -1.01 -12.93 5.49
N ASP A 117 -1.52 -12.91 6.72
CA ASP A 117 -2.93 -12.56 7.02
C ASP A 117 -3.11 -11.13 7.51
N ARG A 118 -2.02 -10.48 7.90
CA ARG A 118 -2.00 -9.11 8.43
C ARG A 118 -0.79 -8.35 7.91
N VAL A 119 -0.97 -7.07 7.66
CA VAL A 119 0.10 -6.12 7.32
C VAL A 119 0.06 -4.93 8.27
N ARG A 120 1.23 -4.38 8.59
CA ARG A 120 1.36 -3.15 9.37
C ARG A 120 1.57 -1.96 8.44
N VAL A 121 0.98 -0.82 8.76
CA VAL A 121 1.15 0.42 8.03
C VAL A 121 2.05 1.37 8.80
N SER A 122 3.15 1.77 8.18
CA SER A 122 4.08 2.76 8.75
C SER A 122 3.98 4.11 8.02
N GLU A 123 4.00 5.20 8.80
CA GLU A 123 4.08 6.57 8.28
C GLU A 123 5.53 6.91 7.90
N ALA A 124 6.51 6.16 8.42
CA ALA A 124 7.90 6.36 8.06
C ALA A 124 8.10 5.97 6.59
N GLY A 125 8.60 6.91 5.80
CA GLY A 125 8.95 6.74 4.41
C GLY A 125 10.44 6.95 4.19
N LEU A 126 10.78 7.13 2.90
CA LEU A 126 12.15 7.36 2.46
C LEU A 126 12.77 8.62 3.08
N ARG A 127 11.96 9.65 3.38
CA ARG A 127 12.45 10.89 3.98
C ARG A 127 12.94 10.63 5.40
N GLU A 128 12.15 9.94 6.20
CA GLU A 128 12.46 9.59 7.58
C GLU A 128 13.69 8.68 7.64
N GLY A 129 13.74 7.68 6.75
CA GLY A 129 14.93 6.82 6.59
C GLY A 129 16.18 7.61 6.20
N ALA A 130 16.07 8.56 5.27
CA ALA A 130 17.19 9.40 4.86
C ALA A 130 17.65 10.37 5.96
N ILE A 131 16.73 10.91 6.77
CA ILE A 131 17.06 11.76 7.93
C ILE A 131 17.80 10.94 8.99
N LEU A 132 17.29 9.76 9.36
CA LEU A 132 17.94 8.88 10.33
C LEU A 132 19.35 8.49 9.88
N VAL A 133 19.50 8.16 8.61
CA VAL A 133 20.79 7.81 8.02
C VAL A 133 21.72 9.03 7.96
N ALA A 134 21.22 10.23 7.63
CA ALA A 134 22.05 11.44 7.60
C ALA A 134 22.48 11.91 9.00
N ASP A 135 21.63 11.74 10.01
CA ASP A 135 21.94 12.02 11.41
C ASP A 135 23.01 11.04 11.94
N HIS A 136 22.79 9.75 11.71
CA HIS A 136 23.68 8.69 12.21
C HIS A 136 25.00 8.56 11.45
N ALA A 137 24.97 8.68 10.12
CA ALA A 137 26.13 8.47 9.25
C ALA A 137 26.68 9.78 8.64
N GLY A 138 26.19 10.95 9.06
CA GLY A 138 26.64 12.24 8.55
C GLY A 138 26.35 12.45 7.06
N ARG A 139 26.81 13.57 6.50
CA ARG A 139 26.49 13.99 5.12
C ARG A 139 26.98 13.03 4.02
N ALA A 140 27.98 12.19 4.30
CA ALA A 140 28.55 11.20 3.37
C ALA A 140 27.83 9.84 3.43
N TRP A 141 26.65 9.76 4.04
CA TRP A 141 25.92 8.50 4.21
C TRP A 141 25.63 7.75 2.90
N ARG A 142 25.50 8.48 1.78
CA ARG A 142 25.24 7.89 0.46
C ARG A 142 26.35 6.94 0.03
N ASP A 143 27.60 7.25 0.38
CA ASP A 143 28.76 6.43 0.04
C ASP A 143 28.83 5.16 0.91
N ARG A 144 28.03 5.11 1.99
CA ARG A 144 27.93 4.00 2.95
C ARG A 144 26.62 3.22 2.87
N LEU A 145 25.80 3.51 1.85
CA LEU A 145 24.53 2.82 1.59
C LEU A 145 24.63 1.28 1.56
N PRO A 146 25.64 0.67 0.92
CA PRO A 146 25.75 -0.79 0.86
C PRO A 146 25.85 -1.42 2.25
N THR A 147 26.57 -0.80 3.18
CA THR A 147 26.73 -1.25 4.56
C THR A 147 25.51 -0.95 5.43
N LEU A 148 24.88 0.21 5.23
CA LEU A 148 23.70 0.64 6.00
C LEU A 148 22.42 -0.12 5.62
N ALA A 149 22.32 -0.63 4.39
CA ALA A 149 21.17 -1.36 3.90
C ALA A 149 21.01 -2.77 4.49
N HIS A 150 22.05 -3.31 5.14
CA HIS A 150 22.04 -4.65 5.75
C HIS A 150 21.44 -4.68 7.17
N GLY A 151 20.88 -3.56 7.62
CA GLY A 151 20.28 -3.43 8.95
C GLY A 151 21.32 -3.06 10.01
N TRP A 152 20.85 -2.36 11.03
CA TRP A 152 21.69 -1.91 12.13
C TRP A 152 21.70 -3.01 13.18
N ARG A 153 22.84 -3.67 13.36
CA ARG A 153 23.07 -4.45 14.57
C ARG A 153 23.56 -3.46 15.63
N GLY A 154 22.69 -3.17 16.59
CA GLY A 154 23.08 -2.51 17.84
C GLY A 154 24.00 -3.42 18.66
#